data_AF-A0A353QTM4-F1
#
_entry.id   AF-A0A353QTM4-F1
#
_cell.length_a   1.000
_cell.length_b   1.000
_cell.length_c   1.000
_cell.angle_alpha   90.00
_cell.angle_beta   90.00
_cell.angle_gamma   90.00
#
_symmetry.space_group_name_H-M   'P 1'
#
loop_
_entity.id
_entity.type
_entity.pdbx_description
1 polymer ?
#
loop_
_entity_poly.entity_id
_entity_poly.type
_entity_poly.pdbx_seq_one_letter_code
_entity_poly.pdbx_strand_id
1 'polypeptide(L)'
;MNIKQTQQKISQLKEKVIIKSELARALGFSRQYISQLFENNKELSPDKIQRLEKYFGVSLEKTQDKPSPEADADIKQVMELYVKFRDNKDIEAGEFLEEKIHLMLKILKSQK
;
A
#
# COMPACT_ATOMS: atom_id res chain seq x y z
N MET A 1 5.38 -7.50 7.69
CA MET A 1 5.92 -6.67 6.58
C MET A 1 7.34 -7.12 6.30
N ASN A 2 7.67 -7.44 5.05
CA ASN A 2 9.02 -7.92 4.70
C ASN A 2 9.99 -6.76 4.40
N ILE A 3 11.29 -7.07 4.33
CA ILE A 3 12.35 -6.08 4.10
C ILE A 3 12.21 -5.34 2.77
N LYS A 4 11.70 -5.97 1.71
CA LYS A 4 11.48 -5.35 0.39
C LYS A 4 10.39 -4.29 0.45
N GLN A 5 9.23 -4.66 1.00
CA GLN A 5 8.10 -3.74 1.22
C GLN A 5 8.52 -2.57 2.11
N THR A 6 9.30 -2.87 3.15
CA THR A 6 9.81 -1.85 4.07
C THR A 6 10.72 -0.85 3.34
N GLN A 7 11.68 -1.32 2.53
CA GLN A 7 12.54 -0.45 1.73
C GLN A 7 11.74 0.42 0.76
N GLN A 8 10.76 -0.17 0.07
CA GLN A 8 9.91 0.56 -0.88
C GLN A 8 9.14 1.67 -0.19
N LYS A 9 8.46 1.37 0.94
CA LYS A 9 7.73 2.38 1.71
C LYS A 9 8.63 3.51 2.20
N ILE A 10 9.79 3.19 2.78
CA ILE A 10 10.73 4.24 3.23
C ILE A 10 11.20 5.07 2.03
N SER A 11 11.47 4.44 0.88
CA SER A 11 11.93 5.15 -0.31
C SER A 11 10.88 6.11 -0.87
N GLN A 12 9.60 5.70 -0.84
CA GLN A 12 8.46 6.55 -1.18
C GLN A 12 8.32 7.72 -0.21
N LEU A 13 8.32 7.44 1.10
CA LEU A 13 8.16 8.46 2.15
C LEU A 13 9.32 9.45 2.22
N LYS A 14 10.51 9.07 1.73
CA LYS A 14 11.69 9.93 1.68
C LYS A 14 11.95 10.55 0.31
N GLU A 15 11.13 10.23 -0.68
CA GLU A 15 11.32 10.65 -2.07
C GLU A 15 12.75 10.37 -2.56
N LYS A 16 13.39 9.32 -2.01
CA LYS A 16 14.77 8.94 -2.30
C LYS A 16 14.91 7.43 -2.31
N VAL A 17 15.78 6.91 -3.18
CA VAL A 17 16.07 5.47 -3.21
C VAL A 17 16.91 5.10 -1.98
N ILE A 18 16.31 4.34 -1.05
CA ILE A 18 17.05 3.79 0.09
C ILE A 18 17.86 2.59 -0.36
N ILE A 19 19.17 2.62 -0.18
CA ILE A 19 20.05 1.51 -0.57
C ILE A 19 20.27 0.51 0.58
N LYS A 20 20.64 -0.73 0.25
CA LYS A 20 20.84 -1.81 1.24
C LYS A 20 21.83 -1.46 2.35
N SER A 21 22.85 -0.64 2.05
CA SER A 21 23.81 -0.17 3.05
C SER A 21 23.21 0.80 4.07
N GLU A 22 22.21 1.60 3.69
CA GLU A 22 21.48 2.45 4.64
C GLU A 22 20.61 1.60 5.57
N LEU A 23 19.90 0.60 5.03
CA LEU A 23 19.14 -0.35 5.85
C LEU A 23 20.04 -1.14 6.81
N ALA A 24 21.23 -1.54 6.34
CA ALA A 24 22.24 -2.22 7.15
C ALA A 24 22.68 -1.34 8.34
N ARG A 25 22.98 -0.06 8.08
CA ARG A 25 23.33 0.92 9.12
C ARG A 25 22.19 1.12 10.12
N ALA A 26 20.97 1.31 9.62
CA ALA A 26 19.80 1.54 10.46
C ALA A 26 19.52 0.37 11.41
N LEU A 27 19.61 -0.86 10.91
CA LEU A 27 19.34 -2.08 11.67
C LEU A 27 20.54 -2.58 12.48
N GLY A 28 21.74 -2.07 12.23
CA GLY A 28 22.97 -2.58 12.84
C GLY A 28 23.37 -3.97 12.32
N PHE A 29 23.06 -4.27 11.05
CA PHE A 29 23.41 -5.54 10.41
C PHE A 29 24.49 -5.36 9.33
N SER A 30 25.10 -6.46 8.92
CA SER A 30 25.97 -6.46 7.74
C SER A 30 25.15 -6.33 6.46
N ARG A 31 25.75 -5.74 5.41
CA ARG A 31 25.12 -5.66 4.09
C ARG A 31 24.78 -7.04 3.51
N GLN A 32 25.63 -8.03 3.77
CA GLN A 32 25.40 -9.42 3.36
C GLN A 32 24.14 -10.00 4.01
N TYR A 33 23.96 -9.78 5.31
CA TYR A 33 22.77 -10.21 6.01
C TYR A 33 21.50 -9.52 5.47
N ILE A 34 21.57 -8.22 5.18
CA ILE A 34 20.46 -7.54 4.50
C ILE A 34 20.16 -8.19 3.15
N SER A 35 21.16 -8.50 2.31
CA SER A 35 20.93 -9.21 1.05
C SER A 35 20.22 -10.54 1.25
N GLN A 36 20.62 -11.34 2.24
CA GLN A 36 19.94 -12.60 2.56
C GLN A 36 18.48 -12.39 2.99
N LEU A 37 18.18 -11.33 3.75
CA LEU A 37 16.78 -11.01 4.10
C LEU A 37 15.95 -10.70 2.85
N PHE A 38 16.55 -10.02 1.86
CA PHE A 38 15.89 -9.71 0.59
C PHE A 38 15.62 -10.96 -0.25
N GLU A 39 16.59 -11.88 -0.31
CA GLU A 39 16.47 -13.14 -1.05
C GLU A 39 15.40 -14.04 -0.44
N ASN A 40 15.42 -14.19 0.89
CA ASN A 40 14.46 -15.02 1.63
C ASN A 40 13.10 -14.35 1.83
N ASN A 41 12.90 -13.14 1.32
CA ASN A 41 11.71 -12.31 1.53
C ASN A 41 11.25 -12.25 3.00
N LYS A 42 12.22 -12.21 3.92
CA LYS A 42 11.97 -12.46 5.34
C LYS A 42 11.20 -11.30 5.96
N GLU A 43 10.23 -11.65 6.80
CA GLU A 43 9.52 -10.67 7.60
C GLU A 43 10.43 -10.02 8.64
N LEU A 44 10.25 -8.71 8.81
CA LEU A 44 10.92 -7.98 9.89
C LEU A 44 10.06 -8.05 11.14
N SER A 45 10.71 -8.31 12.27
CA SER A 45 10.08 -8.17 13.57
C SER A 45 9.66 -6.71 13.82
N PRO A 46 8.59 -6.46 14.60
CA PRO A 46 8.11 -5.11 14.89
C PRO A 46 9.20 -4.16 15.42
N ASP A 47 10.07 -4.65 16.31
CA ASP A 47 11.23 -3.90 16.83
C ASP A 47 12.15 -3.37 15.71
N LYS A 48 12.40 -4.18 14.68
CA LYS A 48 13.24 -3.77 13.53
C LYS A 48 12.54 -2.71 12.67
N ILE A 49 11.21 -2.80 12.55
CA ILE A 49 10.42 -1.81 11.84
C ILE A 49 10.47 -0.48 12.59
N GLN A 50 10.24 -0.48 13.91
CA GLN A 50 10.35 0.73 14.74
C GLN A 50 11.73 1.36 14.69
N ARG A 51 12.79 0.54 14.65
CA ARG A 51 14.16 1.03 14.49
C ARG A 51 14.37 1.73 13.15
N LEU A 52 13.80 1.20 12.06
CA LEU A 52 13.83 1.83 10.75
C LEU A 52 13.01 3.13 10.72
N GLU A 53 11.82 3.13 11.31
CA GLU A 53 10.97 4.32 11.48
C GLU A 53 11.74 5.45 12.17
N LYS A 54 12.39 5.14 13.30
CA LYS A 54 13.18 6.11 14.06
C LYS A 54 14.42 6.58 13.31
N TYR A 55 15.15 5.68 12.66
CA TYR A 55 16.39 6.02 11.95
C TYR A 55 16.12 6.92 10.75
N PHE A 56 15.08 6.60 9.97
CA PHE A 56 14.72 7.39 8.81
C PHE A 56 13.81 8.56 9.19
N GLY A 57 13.17 8.58 10.36
CA GLY A 57 12.17 9.60 10.70
C GLY A 57 10.95 9.49 9.79
N VAL A 58 10.36 8.30 9.72
CA VAL A 58 9.16 7.97 8.95
C VAL A 58 8.24 7.11 9.80
N SER A 59 6.93 7.11 9.51
CA SER A 59 5.98 6.17 10.11
C SER A 59 5.63 5.08 9.09
N LEU A 60 6.04 3.86 9.40
CA LEU A 60 5.75 2.62 8.69
C LEU A 60 4.57 1.87 9.30
N GLU A 61 4.11 2.29 10.50
CA GLU A 61 2.85 1.86 11.07
C GLU A 61 1.74 1.89 10.02
N LYS A 62 0.90 0.87 10.09
CA LYS A 62 -0.19 0.65 9.17
C LYS A 62 -0.96 1.96 8.99
N THR A 63 -0.99 2.45 7.77
CA THR A 63 -2.28 2.81 7.19
C THR A 63 -3.19 1.60 7.41
N GLN A 64 -3.85 1.53 8.58
CA GLN A 64 -5.28 1.29 8.56
C GLN A 64 -5.79 2.27 7.53
N ASP A 65 -6.21 1.76 6.38
CA ASP A 65 -7.23 2.35 5.51
C ASP A 65 -7.61 3.78 5.93
N LYS A 66 -6.74 4.73 5.62
CA LYS A 66 -7.24 6.02 5.21
C LYS A 66 -7.31 5.84 3.71
N PRO A 67 -8.51 5.69 3.13
CA PRO A 67 -8.64 5.88 1.70
C PRO A 67 -7.84 7.13 1.36
N SER A 68 -6.99 7.04 0.33
CA SER A 68 -6.39 8.25 -0.24
C SER A 68 -7.51 9.27 -0.38
N PRO A 69 -7.35 10.56 -0.02
CA PRO A 69 -8.40 11.55 -0.25
C PRO A 69 -8.83 11.60 -1.73
N GLU A 70 -8.00 11.10 -2.64
CA GLU A 70 -8.37 10.84 -4.04
C GLU A 70 -9.33 9.64 -4.20
N ALA A 71 -9.15 8.55 -3.45
CA ALA A 71 -10.03 7.38 -3.49
C ALA A 71 -11.37 7.61 -2.78
N ASP A 72 -11.42 8.41 -1.72
CA ASP A 72 -12.67 8.76 -1.03
C ASP A 72 -13.55 9.67 -1.90
N ALA A 73 -12.92 10.58 -2.65
CA ALA A 73 -13.58 11.37 -3.68
C ALA A 73 -14.10 10.49 -4.82
N ASP A 74 -13.31 9.52 -5.29
CA ASP A 74 -13.71 8.56 -6.33
C ASP A 74 -14.87 7.67 -5.87
N ILE A 75 -14.85 7.13 -4.64
CA ILE A 75 -15.91 6.26 -4.11
C ILE A 75 -17.20 7.05 -3.91
N LYS A 76 -17.13 8.27 -3.36
CA LYS A 76 -18.31 9.11 -3.20
C LYS A 76 -18.92 9.51 -4.55
N GLN A 77 -18.07 9.82 -5.53
CA GLN A 77 -18.50 10.14 -6.89
C GLN A 77 -19.10 8.90 -7.59
N VAL A 78 -18.52 7.72 -7.42
CA VAL A 78 -19.06 6.44 -7.92
C VAL A 78 -20.39 6.10 -7.23
N MET A 79 -20.53 6.35 -5.93
CA MET A 79 -21.80 6.16 -5.22
C MET A 79 -22.87 7.18 -5.64
N GLU A 80 -22.51 8.45 -5.84
CA GLU A 80 -23.43 9.46 -6.38
C GLU A 80 -23.88 9.12 -7.81
N LEU A 81 -22.96 8.65 -8.65
CA LEU A 81 -23.27 8.13 -9.98
C LEU A 81 -24.23 6.93 -9.86
N TYR A 82 -23.94 5.95 -9.01
CA TYR A 82 -24.78 4.77 -8.80
C TYR A 82 -26.21 5.14 -8.34
N VAL A 83 -26.36 6.10 -7.42
CA VAL A 83 -27.67 6.57 -6.96
C VAL A 83 -28.43 7.29 -8.07
N LYS A 84 -27.76 8.14 -8.86
CA LYS A 84 -28.38 8.81 -10.03
C LYS A 84 -28.78 7.83 -11.13
N PHE A 85 -27.98 6.78 -11.37
CA PHE A 85 -28.29 5.72 -12.34
C PHE A 85 -29.41 4.79 -11.86
N ARG A 86 -29.54 4.56 -10.55
CA ARG A 86 -30.68 3.78 -10.03
C ARG A 86 -32.02 4.50 -10.28
N ASP A 87 -32.02 5.82 -10.25
CA ASP A 87 -33.22 6.66 -10.45
C ASP A 87 -33.53 6.85 -11.96
N ASN A 88 -32.49 7.02 -12.79
CA ASN A 88 -32.61 7.07 -14.24
C ASN A 88 -32.47 5.66 -14.83
N LYS A 89 -33.59 4.99 -15.14
CA LYS A 89 -33.68 3.65 -15.76
C LYS A 89 -33.06 3.53 -17.17
N ASP A 90 -31.82 3.98 -17.35
CA ASP A 90 -31.08 3.93 -18.60
C ASP A 90 -30.15 2.71 -18.59
N ILE A 91 -30.50 1.71 -19.40
CA ILE A 91 -29.99 0.34 -19.34
C ILE A 91 -28.53 0.24 -19.82
N GLU A 92 -28.09 1.13 -20.72
CA GLU A 92 -26.73 1.08 -21.30
C GLU A 92 -25.62 1.48 -20.31
N ALA A 93 -25.93 2.24 -19.26
CA ALA A 93 -24.97 2.56 -18.21
C ALA A 93 -24.85 1.47 -17.13
N GLY A 94 -25.82 0.55 -17.08
CA GLY A 94 -25.86 -0.55 -16.11
C GLY A 94 -24.70 -1.53 -16.29
N GLU A 95 -24.43 -1.94 -17.53
CA GLU A 95 -23.36 -2.92 -17.82
C GLU A 95 -21.96 -2.37 -17.49
N PHE A 96 -21.71 -1.08 -17.77
CA PHE A 96 -20.43 -0.45 -17.46
C PHE A 96 -20.17 -0.30 -15.94
N LEU A 97 -21.23 -0.05 -15.16
CA LEU A 97 -21.16 0.05 -13.71
C LEU A 97 -21.03 -1.33 -13.04
N GLU A 98 -21.72 -2.35 -13.54
CA GLU A 98 -21.55 -3.71 -13.05
C GLU A 98 -20.13 -4.22 -13.29
N GLU A 99 -19.54 -3.97 -14.46
CA GLU A 99 -18.17 -4.38 -14.75
C GLU A 99 -17.15 -3.69 -13.82
N LYS A 100 -17.32 -2.39 -13.58
CA LYS A 100 -16.47 -1.63 -12.63
C LYS A 100 -16.62 -2.10 -11.19
N ILE A 101 -17.83 -2.37 -10.72
CA ILE A 101 -18.08 -2.88 -9.37
C ILE A 101 -17.49 -4.29 -9.23
N HIS A 102 -17.64 -5.14 -10.24
CA HIS A 102 -17.09 -6.49 -10.23
C HIS A 102 -15.55 -6.46 -10.19
N LEU A 103 -14.92 -5.54 -10.93
CA LEU A 103 -13.48 -5.34 -10.92
C LEU A 103 -12.99 -4.88 -9.54
N MET A 104 -13.69 -3.92 -8.90
CA MET A 104 -13.37 -3.47 -7.54
C MET A 104 -13.52 -4.60 -6.50
N LEU A 105 -14.59 -5.39 -6.57
CA LEU A 105 -14.79 -6.53 -5.66
C LEU A 105 -13.74 -7.62 -5.86
N LYS A 106 -13.25 -7.83 -7.09
CA LYS A 106 -12.16 -8.76 -7.39
C LYS A 106 -10.83 -8.29 -6.79
N ILE A 107 -10.53 -7.00 -6.88
CA ILE A 107 -9.35 -6.40 -6.24
C ILE A 107 -9.42 -6.57 -4.72
N LEU A 108 -10.58 -6.30 -4.11
CA LEU A 108 -10.79 -6.43 -2.66
C LEU A 108 -10.67 -7.89 -2.17
N LYS A 109 -11.17 -8.86 -2.94
CA LYS A 109 -11.06 -10.29 -2.58
C LYS A 109 -9.66 -10.86 -2.78
N SER A 110 -8.88 -10.32 -3.72
CA SER A 110 -7.50 -10.76 -3.98
C SER A 110 -6.48 -10.24 -2.95
N GLN A 111 -6.93 -9.42 -1.98
CA GLN A 111 -6.13 -8.90 -0.87
C GLN A 111 -6.30 -9.69 0.45
N LYS A 112 -7.09 -10.77 0.45
CA LYS A 112 -7.21 -11.74 1.55
C LYS A 112 -6.32 -12.95 1.30
#